data_AF-A0A2P2PJN1-F1
#
_entry.id   AF-A0A2P2PJN1-F1
#
_cell.length_a   1.000
_cell.length_b   1.000
_cell.length_c   1.000
_cell.angle_alpha   90.00
_cell.angle_beta   90.00
_cell.angle_gamma   90.00
#
_symmetry.space_group_name_H-M   'P 1'
#
loop_
_entity.id
_entity.type
_entity.pdbx_description
1 polymer ?
#
loop_
_entity_poly.entity_id
_entity_poly.type
_entity_poly.pdbx_seq_one_letter_code
_entity_poly.pdbx_strand_id
1 'polypeptide(L)' 'MLAQNPGGKERSQKEFDALAKKSGFSGCEVVCSAYNSWVMEFRKRG' A
#
# COMPACT_ATOMS: atom_id res chain seq x y z
N MET A 1 2.11 -2.32 -15.01
CA MET A 1 0.65 -2.53 -15.11
C MET A 1 -0.07 -1.66 -16.15
N LEU A 2 0.49 -0.53 -16.59
CA LEU A 2 -0.20 0.48 -17.41
C LEU A 2 -0.86 -0.06 -18.70
N ALA A 3 -0.25 -1.01 -19.40
CA ALA A 3 -0.71 -1.45 -20.72
C ALA A 3 -1.75 -2.58 -20.72
N GLN A 4 -1.90 -3.34 -19.63
CA GLN A 4 -2.64 -4.61 -19.64
C GLN A 4 -3.82 -4.66 -18.67
N ASN A 5 -3.85 -3.77 -17.66
CA ASN A 5 -4.84 -3.83 -16.58
C ASN A 5 -5.67 -2.54 -16.54
N PRO A 6 -6.93 -2.55 -17.02
CA PRO A 6 -7.83 -1.40 -16.88
C PRO A 6 -7.96 -0.98 -15.41
N GLY A 7 -7.66 0.30 -15.12
CA GLY A 7 -7.70 0.85 -13.75
C GLY A 7 -6.52 0.49 -12.84
N GLY A 8 -5.57 -0.33 -13.31
CA GLY A 8 -4.35 -0.64 -12.57
C GLY A 8 -3.40 0.55 -12.51
N LYS A 9 -2.93 0.90 -11.29
CA LYS A 9 -1.95 1.97 -11.08
C LYS A 9 -0.99 1.64 -9.94
N GLU A 10 0.23 2.13 -10.06
CA GLU A 10 1.15 2.26 -8.93
C GLU A 10 0.61 3.32 -7.96
N ARG A 11 1.04 3.25 -6.70
CA ARG A 11 0.54 4.13 -5.64
C ARG A 11 1.67 4.65 -4.78
N SER A 12 1.49 5.88 -4.30
CA SER A 12 2.32 6.48 -3.26
C SER A 12 2.03 5.85 -1.89
N GLN A 13 2.95 6.02 -0.94
CA GLN A 13 2.75 5.58 0.45
C GLN A 13 1.48 6.17 1.07
N LYS A 14 1.18 7.44 0.78
CA LYS A 14 -0.02 8.14 1.29
C LYS A 14 -1.31 7.50 0.77
N GLU A 15 -1.32 7.05 -0.48
CA GLU A 15 -2.48 6.34 -1.04
C GLU A 15 -2.66 4.96 -0.40
N PHE A 16 -1.57 4.24 -0.13
CA PHE A 16 -1.64 2.96 0.60
C PHE A 16 -2.12 3.15 2.05
N ASP A 17 -1.63 4.15 2.77
CA ASP A 17 -2.10 4.48 4.13
C ASP A 17 -3.59 4.87 4.16
N ALA A 18 -4.04 5.66 3.19
CA ALA A 18 -5.46 6.00 3.05
C ALA A 18 -6.33 4.76 2.78
N LEU A 19 -5.85 3.80 1.97
CA LEU A 19 -6.54 2.54 1.73
C LEU A 19 -6.60 1.69 3.00
N ALA A 20 -5.48 1.53 3.71
CA ALA A 20 -5.42 0.77 4.96
C ALA A 20 -6.45 1.29 5.99
N LYS A 21 -6.50 2.61 6.19
CA LYS A 21 -7.45 3.26 7.10
C LYS A 21 -8.90 3.05 6.68
N LYS A 22 -9.22 3.19 5.39
CA LYS A 22 -10.57 2.94 4.85
C LYS A 22 -11.00 1.48 4.99
N SER A 23 -10.05 0.56 5.00
CA SER A 23 -10.30 -0.89 5.16
C SER A 23 -10.32 -1.36 6.63
N GLY A 24 -10.25 -0.45 7.61
CA GLY A 24 -10.34 -0.79 9.03
C GLY A 24 -9.01 -1.15 9.70
N PHE A 25 -7.88 -0.96 9.02
CA PHE A 25 -6.57 -1.00 9.65
C PHE A 25 -6.25 0.35 10.30
N SER A 26 -5.27 0.35 11.20
CA SER A 26 -4.82 1.58 11.85
C SER A 26 -3.95 2.47 10.96
N GLY A 27 -3.31 1.87 9.94
CA GLY A 27 -2.47 2.55 8.97
C GLY A 27 -1.61 1.58 8.18
N CYS A 28 -0.69 2.14 7.39
CA CYS A 28 0.31 1.43 6.59
C CYS A 28 1.72 1.96 6.90
N GLU A 29 2.66 1.08 7.24
CA GLU A 29 4.07 1.40 7.50
C GLU A 29 4.97 0.74 6.46
N VAL A 30 5.98 1.46 5.94
CA VAL A 30 7.02 0.89 5.08
C VAL A 30 8.09 0.25 5.96
N VAL A 31 8.34 -1.04 5.76
CA VAL A 31 9.32 -1.78 6.57
C VAL A 31 10.67 -1.88 5.86
N CYS A 32 10.67 -2.21 4.57
CA CYS A 32 11.89 -2.27 3.79
C CYS A 32 11.64 -2.12 2.29
N SER A 33 12.73 -1.91 1.56
CA SER A 33 12.80 -1.94 0.10
C SER A 33 13.75 -3.06 -0.33
N ALA A 34 13.31 -3.85 -1.30
CA ALA A 34 14.14 -4.81 -2.00
C ALA A 34 14.05 -4.51 -3.50
N TYR A 35 15.12 -3.92 -4.05
CA TYR A 35 15.12 -3.36 -5.41
C TYR A 35 13.98 -2.33 -5.58
N ASN A 36 13.10 -2.56 -6.55
CA ASN A 36 11.95 -1.68 -6.83
C ASN A 36 10.65 -2.13 -6.14
N SER A 37 10.74 -3.08 -5.20
CA SER A 37 9.61 -3.57 -4.42
C SER A 37 9.70 -3.08 -2.98
N TRP A 38 8.54 -2.73 -2.41
CA TRP A 38 8.42 -2.21 -1.05
C TRP A 38 7.58 -3.16 -0.21
N VAL A 39 8.08 -3.51 0.97
CA VAL A 39 7.32 -4.27 1.97
C VAL A 39 6.60 -3.28 2.87
N MET A 40 5.28 -3.40 2.93
CA MET A 40 4.41 -2.54 3.73
C MET A 40 3.57 -3.38 4.68
N GLU A 41 3.52 -2.98 5.94
CA GLU A 41 2.71 -3.64 6.98
C GLU A 41 1.44 -2.84 7.28
N PHE A 42 0.29 -3.55 7.29
CA PHE A 42 -1.00 -2.97 7.67
C PHE A 42 -1.40 -3.54 9.03
N ARG A 43 -1.39 -2.70 10.07
CA ARG A 43 -1.65 -3.16 11.44
C ARG A 43 -3.11 -2.98 11.82
N LYS A 44 -3.76 -4.05 12.27
CA LYS A 44 -5.08 -3.97 12.91
C LYS A 44 -4.89 -3.60 14.38
N ARG A 45 -5.66 -2.64 14.90
CA ARG A 45 -5.74 -2.45 16.37
C ARG A 45 -6.53 -3.62 16.94
N GLY A 46 -5.98 -4.25 17.97
CA GLY A 46 -6.67 -5.25 18.79
C GLY A 46 -7.77 -4.62 19.63
#